data_AF-A0A661N8R0-F1
#
_entry.id   AF-A0A661N8R0-F1
#
_cell.length_a   1.000
_cell.length_b   1.000
_cell.length_c   1.000
_cell.angle_alpha   90.00
_cell.angle_beta   90.00
_cell.angle_gamma   90.00
#
_symmetry.space_group_name_H-M   'P 1'
#
loop_
_entity.id
_entity.type
_entity.pdbx_description
1 polymer ?
#
loop_
_entity_poly.entity_id
_entity_poly.type
_entity_poly.pdbx_seq_one_letter_code
_entity_poly.pdbx_strand_id
1 'polypeptide(L)'
;MPVAAPVPRTAEVKIGLIGPSDGPEEVLDEAVDFLMGDVGVELLVYLGDDEAITLAARTWAETEAPGELDESAFLTKVATVARRGTVAELDAIFEHDTALDRLATIRRLPPAPARAIEMIGDKIVTLVWDKAVLGEEDIANTFFTVYGKSKKMLFKRFGPRYFFTPGPLSRGHIGVLEQESEAIVLSLFSPAGVPISRELLHTGSTAKLSVSS
;
A
#
# COMPACT_ATOMS: atom_id res chain seq x y z
N MET A 1 20.89 25.56 23.74
CA MET A 1 20.78 24.09 23.74
C MET A 1 20.45 23.66 22.32
N PRO A 2 21.22 22.77 21.68
CA PRO A 2 20.89 22.34 20.34
C PRO A 2 19.62 21.48 20.40
N VAL A 3 18.61 21.90 19.64
CA VAL A 3 17.42 21.09 19.36
C VAL A 3 17.91 19.88 18.56
N ALA A 4 17.67 18.68 19.10
CA ALA A 4 17.99 17.45 18.39
C ALA A 4 17.28 17.47 17.03
N ALA A 5 18.04 17.24 15.96
CA ALA A 5 17.45 17.02 14.65
C ALA A 5 16.46 15.84 14.75
N PRO A 6 15.28 15.90 14.11
CA PRO A 6 14.37 14.78 14.09
C PRO A 6 15.11 13.57 13.51
N VAL A 7 15.19 12.50 14.30
CA VAL A 7 15.65 11.20 13.82
C VAL A 7 14.64 10.79 12.73
N PRO A 8 15.07 10.51 11.49
CA PRO A 8 14.16 9.98 10.50
C PRO A 8 13.59 8.68 11.07
N ARG A 9 12.27 8.63 11.24
CA ARG A 9 11.59 7.35 11.45
C ARG A 9 11.83 6.56 10.16
N THR A 10 12.73 5.59 10.19
CA THR A 10 12.67 4.45 9.27
C THR A 10 11.41 3.69 9.66
N ALA A 11 10.26 4.18 9.22
CA ALA A 11 9.05 3.40 9.23
C ALA A 11 9.30 2.20 8.30
N GLU A 12 9.12 0.99 8.82
CA GLU A 12 9.15 -0.22 8.00
C GLU A 12 7.96 -0.14 7.02
N VAL A 13 8.24 0.26 5.79
CA VAL A 13 7.19 0.47 4.77
C VAL A 13 6.43 -0.83 4.54
N LYS A 14 5.11 -0.78 4.78
CA LYS A 14 4.19 -1.90 4.58
C LYS A 14 3.17 -1.56 3.50
N ILE A 15 3.24 -2.27 2.37
CA ILE A 15 2.40 -2.04 1.19
C ILE A 15 1.38 -3.17 1.06
N GLY A 16 0.10 -2.82 1.14
CA GLY A 16 -1.02 -3.70 0.78
C GLY A 16 -1.25 -3.72 -0.73
N LEU A 17 -1.51 -4.89 -1.29
CA LEU A 17 -1.66 -5.11 -2.72
C LEU A 17 -3.00 -5.81 -2.99
N ILE A 18 -3.89 -5.12 -3.69
CA ILE A 18 -5.18 -5.66 -4.12
C ILE A 18 -5.20 -5.77 -5.65
N GLY A 19 -5.65 -6.90 -6.16
CA GLY A 19 -5.86 -7.11 -7.59
C GLY A 19 -7.12 -6.42 -8.13
N PRO A 20 -7.39 -6.52 -9.45
CA PRO A 20 -8.62 -5.99 -10.03
C PRO A 20 -9.88 -6.57 -9.37
N SER A 21 -10.86 -5.73 -9.07
CA SER A 21 -12.16 -6.16 -8.59
C SER A 21 -13.00 -6.65 -9.76
N ASP A 22 -13.17 -7.97 -9.87
CA ASP A 22 -13.98 -8.64 -10.89
C ASP A 22 -15.13 -9.47 -10.30
N GLY A 23 -15.45 -9.23 -9.03
CA GLY A 23 -16.46 -9.93 -8.25
C GLY A 23 -17.41 -8.97 -7.51
N PRO A 24 -18.10 -9.46 -6.48
CA PRO A 24 -18.96 -8.62 -5.63
C PRO A 24 -18.16 -7.51 -4.94
N GLU A 25 -18.77 -6.32 -4.79
CA GLU A 25 -18.13 -5.14 -4.19
C GLU A 25 -17.70 -5.40 -2.74
N GLU A 26 -18.45 -6.22 -2.02
CA GLU A 26 -18.21 -6.55 -0.61
C GLU A 26 -16.83 -7.20 -0.39
N VAL A 27 -16.31 -7.91 -1.40
CA VAL A 27 -14.97 -8.52 -1.31
C VAL A 27 -13.87 -7.46 -1.32
N LEU A 28 -14.09 -6.33 -1.99
CA LEU A 28 -13.16 -5.21 -1.98
C LEU A 28 -13.18 -4.51 -0.62
N ASP A 29 -14.36 -4.30 -0.05
CA ASP A 29 -14.53 -3.74 1.29
C ASP A 29 -13.80 -4.61 2.33
N GLU A 30 -14.07 -5.93 2.35
CA GLU A 30 -13.40 -6.88 3.26
C GLU A 30 -11.86 -6.82 3.14
N ALA A 31 -11.35 -6.78 1.91
CA ALA A 31 -9.91 -6.73 1.67
C ALA A 31 -9.27 -5.42 2.18
N VAL A 32 -9.93 -4.29 1.97
CA VAL A 32 -9.45 -2.97 2.42
C VAL A 32 -9.51 -2.87 3.94
N ASP A 33 -10.60 -3.31 4.55
CA ASP A 33 -10.76 -3.35 6.00
C ASP A 33 -9.66 -4.19 6.65
N PHE A 34 -9.41 -5.39 6.15
CA PHE A 34 -8.36 -6.25 6.68
C PHE A 34 -6.96 -5.64 6.51
N LEU A 35 -6.62 -5.13 5.32
CA LEU A 35 -5.29 -4.59 5.06
C LEU A 35 -5.01 -3.33 5.87
N MET A 36 -5.97 -2.42 5.94
CA MET A 36 -5.75 -1.14 6.60
C MET A 36 -6.06 -1.18 8.10
N GLY A 37 -6.95 -2.06 8.55
CA GLY A 37 -7.30 -2.26 9.95
C GLY A 37 -6.39 -3.27 10.63
N ASP A 38 -6.57 -4.56 10.33
CA ASP A 38 -5.87 -5.66 11.01
C ASP A 38 -4.36 -5.67 10.73
N VAL A 39 -3.97 -5.46 9.47
CA VAL A 39 -2.55 -5.50 9.05
C VAL A 39 -1.85 -4.16 9.28
N GLY A 40 -2.59 -3.05 9.18
CA GLY A 40 -2.07 -1.69 9.30
C GLY A 40 -1.09 -1.32 8.19
N VAL A 41 -1.45 -1.55 6.92
CA VAL A 41 -0.62 -1.12 5.79
C VAL A 41 -0.53 0.41 5.73
N GLU A 42 0.64 0.92 5.42
CA GLU A 42 0.89 2.37 5.28
C GLU A 42 0.49 2.89 3.90
N LEU A 43 0.46 2.00 2.92
CA LEU A 43 0.09 2.27 1.54
C LEU A 43 -0.71 1.08 1.02
N LEU A 44 -1.91 1.35 0.50
CA LEU A 44 -2.71 0.33 -0.19
C LEU A 44 -2.69 0.62 -1.69
N VAL A 45 -2.21 -0.32 -2.49
CA VAL A 45 -2.17 -0.19 -3.96
C VAL A 45 -3.18 -1.13 -4.60
N TYR A 46 -4.16 -0.53 -5.26
CA TYR A 46 -5.08 -1.22 -6.16
C TYR A 46 -4.47 -1.37 -7.55
N LEU A 47 -4.36 -2.61 -8.01
CA LEU A 47 -3.67 -2.96 -9.25
C LEU A 47 -4.60 -3.02 -10.46
N GLY A 48 -5.89 -2.70 -10.32
CA GLY A 48 -6.84 -2.64 -11.44
C GLY A 48 -6.72 -1.36 -12.27
N ASP A 49 -7.09 -1.45 -13.54
CA ASP A 49 -7.13 -0.34 -14.52
C ASP A 49 -8.54 0.25 -14.66
N ASP A 50 -9.39 0.01 -13.66
CA ASP A 50 -10.77 0.47 -13.57
C ASP A 50 -10.95 1.45 -12.41
N GLU A 51 -12.15 1.99 -12.28
CA GLU A 51 -12.51 2.98 -11.26
C GLU A 51 -13.00 2.36 -9.94
N ALA A 52 -12.97 1.03 -9.78
CA ALA A 52 -13.66 0.35 -8.67
C ALA A 52 -13.23 0.87 -7.30
N ILE A 53 -11.91 0.95 -7.05
CA ILE A 53 -11.37 1.47 -5.79
C ILE A 53 -11.67 2.96 -5.60
N THR A 54 -11.73 3.75 -6.67
CA THR A 54 -12.02 5.19 -6.59
C THR A 54 -13.48 5.42 -6.23
N LEU A 55 -14.39 4.60 -6.77
CA LEU A 55 -15.80 4.63 -6.41
C LEU A 55 -16.00 4.18 -4.96
N ALA A 56 -15.37 3.07 -4.57
CA ALA A 56 -15.43 2.56 -3.19
C ALA A 56 -14.90 3.59 -2.17
N ALA A 57 -13.73 4.19 -2.44
CA ALA A 57 -13.15 5.21 -1.57
C ALA A 57 -14.04 6.45 -1.40
N ARG A 58 -14.78 6.85 -2.44
CA ARG A 58 -15.78 7.93 -2.34
C ARG A 58 -16.95 7.54 -1.44
N THR A 59 -17.47 6.33 -1.62
CA THR A 59 -18.56 5.80 -0.77
C THR A 59 -18.14 5.73 0.70
N TRP A 60 -16.92 5.26 0.98
CA TRP A 60 -16.39 5.25 2.36
C TRP A 60 -16.21 6.66 2.91
N ALA A 61 -15.65 7.60 2.13
CA ALA A 61 -15.53 9.00 2.55
C ALA A 61 -16.88 9.63 2.89
N GLU A 62 -17.92 9.37 2.08
CA GLU A 62 -19.29 9.86 2.35
C GLU A 62 -19.90 9.25 3.61
N THR A 63 -19.52 8.03 3.97
CA THR A 63 -20.09 7.28 5.11
C THR A 63 -19.35 7.56 6.41
N GLU A 64 -18.02 7.46 6.40
CA GLU A 64 -17.16 7.54 7.60
C GLU A 64 -16.77 8.98 7.94
N ALA A 65 -16.58 9.81 6.91
CA ALA A 65 -16.09 11.16 7.07
C ALA A 65 -16.92 12.16 6.24
N PRO A 66 -18.24 12.28 6.50
CA PRO A 66 -19.10 13.14 5.70
C PRO A 66 -18.62 14.59 5.73
N GLY A 67 -18.35 15.14 4.54
CA GLY A 67 -17.80 16.48 4.34
C GLY A 67 -16.28 16.52 4.41
N GLU A 68 -15.68 17.27 3.49
CA GLU A 68 -14.24 17.51 3.46
C GLU A 68 -13.86 18.55 4.52
N LEU A 69 -12.87 18.24 5.37
CA LEU A 69 -12.24 19.22 6.24
C LEU A 69 -10.86 19.52 5.67
N ASP A 70 -10.71 20.67 5.02
CA ASP A 70 -9.37 21.20 4.77
C ASP A 70 -8.69 21.56 6.11
N GLU A 71 -7.37 21.75 6.07
CA GLU A 71 -6.57 22.07 7.26
C GLU A 71 -7.12 23.28 8.04
N SER A 72 -7.62 24.30 7.33
CA SER A 72 -8.17 25.51 7.96
C SER A 72 -9.51 25.23 8.65
N ALA A 73 -10.38 24.45 8.02
CA ALA A 73 -11.66 24.01 8.56
C ALA A 73 -11.47 23.10 9.77
N PHE A 74 -10.53 22.16 9.70
CA PHE A 74 -10.14 21.29 10.82
C PHE A 74 -9.69 22.12 12.03
N LEU A 75 -8.68 22.99 11.85
CA LEU A 75 -8.14 23.81 12.94
C LEU A 75 -9.21 24.73 13.56
N THR A 76 -10.08 25.30 12.73
CA THR A 76 -11.19 26.14 13.19
C THR A 76 -12.19 25.35 14.04
N LYS A 77 -12.51 24.12 13.63
CA LYS A 77 -13.43 23.23 14.34
C LYS A 77 -12.85 22.78 15.67
N VAL A 78 -11.59 22.32 15.69
CA VAL A 78 -10.85 21.95 16.91
C VAL A 78 -10.79 23.12 17.88
N ALA A 79 -10.39 24.31 17.45
CA ALA A 79 -10.31 25.49 18.31
C ALA A 79 -11.68 25.89 18.90
N THR A 80 -12.76 25.64 18.16
CA THR A 80 -14.12 25.91 18.63
C THR A 80 -14.54 24.92 19.71
N VAL A 81 -14.39 23.63 19.47
CA VAL A 81 -14.78 22.58 20.42
C VAL A 81 -13.86 22.58 21.65
N ALA A 82 -12.55 22.77 21.51
CA ALA A 82 -11.63 22.80 22.63
C ALA A 82 -11.95 23.88 23.70
N ARG A 83 -12.67 24.95 23.31
CA ARG A 83 -13.04 26.03 24.24
C ARG A 83 -14.33 25.77 25.01
N ARG A 84 -15.25 24.97 24.48
CA ARG A 84 -16.65 24.93 24.97
C ARG A 84 -17.35 23.58 24.85
N GLY A 85 -16.79 22.65 24.09
CA GLY A 85 -17.34 21.34 23.83
C GLY A 85 -16.87 20.29 24.83
N THR A 86 -17.15 19.04 24.48
CA THR A 86 -16.83 17.84 25.24
C THR A 86 -15.64 17.12 24.64
N VAL A 87 -15.04 16.21 25.42
CA VAL A 87 -13.98 15.32 24.93
C VAL A 87 -14.49 14.47 23.76
N ALA A 88 -15.71 13.93 23.85
CA ALA A 88 -16.32 13.14 22.78
C ALA A 88 -16.47 13.91 21.46
N GLU A 89 -16.76 15.22 21.52
CA GLU A 89 -16.83 16.06 20.31
C GLU A 89 -15.45 16.32 19.71
N LEU A 90 -14.39 16.38 20.52
CA LEU A 90 -13.01 16.47 20.02
C LEU A 90 -12.58 15.14 19.41
N ASP A 91 -12.87 14.03 20.07
CA ASP A 91 -12.55 12.69 19.58
C ASP A 91 -13.19 12.45 18.22
N ALA A 92 -14.47 12.80 18.05
CA ALA A 92 -15.16 12.69 16.76
C ALA A 92 -14.52 13.54 15.64
N ILE A 93 -13.86 14.66 15.97
CA ILE A 93 -13.14 15.47 14.96
C ILE A 93 -11.85 14.77 14.56
N PHE A 94 -11.10 14.22 15.52
CA PHE A 94 -9.86 13.49 15.22
C PHE A 94 -10.12 12.16 14.52
N GLU A 95 -11.20 11.46 14.86
CA GLU A 95 -11.64 10.25 14.17
C GLU A 95 -11.99 10.54 12.71
N HIS A 96 -12.69 11.65 12.44
CA HIS A 96 -13.01 12.10 11.08
C HIS A 96 -11.75 12.42 10.26
N ASP A 97 -10.82 13.17 10.83
CA ASP A 97 -9.53 13.51 10.21
C ASP A 97 -8.67 12.26 9.94
N THR A 98 -8.61 11.35 10.92
CA THR A 98 -7.91 10.06 10.79
C THR A 98 -8.51 9.19 9.70
N ALA A 99 -9.85 9.18 9.54
CA ALA A 99 -10.51 8.44 8.48
C ALA A 99 -10.16 8.99 7.09
N LEU A 100 -10.13 10.33 6.92
CA LEU A 100 -9.72 10.96 5.67
C LEU A 100 -8.24 10.67 5.34
N ASP A 101 -7.35 10.81 6.32
CA ASP A 101 -5.93 10.50 6.18
C ASP A 101 -5.72 9.03 5.78
N ARG A 102 -6.47 8.12 6.39
CA ARG A 102 -6.46 6.69 6.07
C ARG A 102 -6.83 6.50 4.59
N LEU A 103 -7.96 7.02 4.14
CA LEU A 103 -8.41 6.91 2.74
C LEU A 103 -7.40 7.52 1.74
N ALA A 104 -6.69 8.58 2.11
CA ALA A 104 -5.67 9.21 1.28
C ALA A 104 -4.45 8.31 0.99
N THR A 105 -4.25 7.24 1.76
CA THR A 105 -3.20 6.24 1.52
C THR A 105 -3.58 5.19 0.48
N ILE A 106 -4.84 5.16 0.01
CA ILE A 106 -5.29 4.25 -1.05
C ILE A 106 -4.92 4.82 -2.40
N ARG A 107 -4.12 4.08 -3.17
CA ARG A 107 -3.62 4.50 -4.49
C ARG A 107 -4.01 3.54 -5.59
N ARG A 108 -4.30 4.12 -6.76
CA ARG A 108 -4.34 3.40 -8.03
C ARG A 108 -2.98 3.48 -8.71
N LEU A 109 -2.74 2.50 -9.56
CA LEU A 109 -1.62 2.57 -10.48
C LEU A 109 -1.81 3.74 -11.47
N PRO A 110 -0.72 4.44 -11.83
CA PRO A 110 -0.79 5.43 -12.90
C PRO A 110 -1.08 4.73 -14.24
N PRO A 111 -1.76 5.41 -15.18
CA PRO A 111 -2.07 4.85 -16.48
C PRO A 111 -0.78 4.59 -17.29
N ALA A 112 -0.80 3.54 -18.11
CA ALA A 112 0.32 3.22 -18.99
C ALA A 112 0.68 4.42 -19.91
N PRO A 113 1.98 4.65 -20.19
CA PRO A 113 3.13 3.82 -19.85
C PRO A 113 3.78 4.15 -18.50
N ALA A 114 3.17 5.01 -17.68
CA ALA A 114 3.72 5.36 -16.38
C ALA A 114 3.67 4.15 -15.42
N ARG A 115 4.51 4.22 -14.38
CA ARG A 115 4.68 3.18 -13.37
C ARG A 115 4.79 3.80 -11.99
N ALA A 116 4.26 3.13 -10.99
CA ALA A 116 4.52 3.49 -9.61
C ALA A 116 5.85 2.84 -9.19
N ILE A 117 6.69 3.63 -8.52
CA ILE A 117 7.95 3.18 -7.96
C ILE A 117 7.88 3.41 -6.47
N GLU A 118 8.03 2.34 -5.71
CA GLU A 118 8.09 2.38 -4.25
C GLU A 118 9.43 1.82 -3.78
N MET A 119 9.87 2.28 -2.62
CA MET A 119 11.10 1.82 -1.98
C MET A 119 10.75 1.02 -0.73
N ILE A 120 11.28 -0.19 -0.61
CA ILE A 120 11.24 -0.96 0.63
C ILE A 120 12.68 -1.27 1.01
N GLY A 121 13.14 -0.65 2.11
CA GLY A 121 14.55 -0.59 2.44
C GLY A 121 15.35 0.09 1.32
N ASP A 122 16.36 -0.62 0.80
CA ASP A 122 17.19 -0.18 -0.32
C ASP A 122 16.73 -0.74 -1.68
N LYS A 123 15.57 -1.42 -1.74
CA LYS A 123 15.10 -2.11 -2.94
C LYS A 123 13.99 -1.35 -3.65
N ILE A 124 14.10 -1.33 -4.97
CA ILE A 124 13.10 -0.75 -5.88
C ILE A 124 11.98 -1.77 -6.13
N VAL A 125 10.76 -1.37 -5.79
CA VAL A 125 9.52 -2.08 -6.11
C VAL A 125 8.81 -1.32 -7.22
N THR A 126 8.60 -1.96 -8.36
CA THR A 126 7.92 -1.37 -9.52
C THR A 126 6.53 -1.96 -9.63
N LEU A 127 5.50 -1.10 -9.65
CA LEU A 127 4.11 -1.51 -9.78
C LEU A 127 3.51 -0.98 -11.08
N VAL A 128 2.87 -1.85 -11.84
CA VAL A 128 2.29 -1.55 -13.16
C VAL A 128 1.02 -2.34 -13.42
N TRP A 129 0.13 -1.84 -14.28
CA TRP A 129 -1.05 -2.63 -14.65
C TRP A 129 -0.63 -3.84 -15.50
N ASP A 130 -0.02 -3.57 -16.65
CA ASP A 130 0.50 -4.58 -17.57
C ASP A 130 2.02 -4.55 -17.60
N LYS A 131 2.67 -5.63 -17.13
CA LYS A 131 4.13 -5.76 -17.19
C LYS A 131 4.72 -5.71 -18.62
N ALA A 132 3.89 -5.83 -19.66
CA ALA A 132 4.34 -5.66 -21.05
C ALA A 132 4.84 -4.24 -21.34
N VAL A 133 4.51 -3.25 -20.50
CA VAL A 133 5.04 -1.88 -20.62
C VAL A 133 6.50 -1.76 -20.16
N LEU A 134 7.03 -2.76 -19.44
CA LEU A 134 8.37 -2.73 -18.88
C LEU A 134 9.39 -3.13 -19.94
N GLY A 135 10.38 -2.25 -20.14
CA GLY A 135 11.57 -2.55 -20.95
C GLY A 135 12.63 -3.33 -20.16
N GLU A 136 13.70 -3.72 -20.85
CA GLU A 136 14.83 -4.43 -20.22
C GLU A 136 15.48 -3.62 -19.09
N GLU A 137 15.62 -2.30 -19.27
CA GLU A 137 16.20 -1.41 -18.26
C GLU A 137 15.33 -1.34 -16.99
N ASP A 138 14.01 -1.29 -17.16
CA ASP A 138 13.07 -1.24 -16.04
C ASP A 138 13.15 -2.51 -15.21
N ILE A 139 13.15 -3.66 -15.89
CA ILE A 139 13.33 -4.97 -15.26
C ILE A 139 14.70 -5.02 -14.61
N ALA A 140 15.74 -4.53 -15.26
CA ALA A 140 17.11 -4.59 -14.76
C ALA A 140 17.28 -3.89 -13.41
N ASN A 141 16.63 -2.72 -13.25
CA ASN A 141 16.71 -1.87 -12.06
C ASN A 141 15.69 -2.23 -10.96
N THR A 142 14.73 -3.11 -11.25
CA THR A 142 13.68 -3.49 -10.30
C THR A 142 14.07 -4.74 -9.50
N PHE A 143 13.94 -4.69 -8.18
CA PHE A 143 14.06 -5.89 -7.32
C PHE A 143 12.77 -6.71 -7.34
N PHE A 144 11.62 -6.03 -7.21
CA PHE A 144 10.30 -6.66 -7.14
C PHE A 144 9.32 -5.97 -8.09
N THR A 145 8.77 -6.71 -9.05
CA THR A 145 7.74 -6.22 -9.96
C THR A 145 6.37 -6.72 -9.52
N VAL A 146 5.46 -5.81 -9.21
CA VAL A 146 4.04 -6.10 -8.97
C VAL A 146 3.25 -5.73 -10.21
N TYR A 147 2.34 -6.59 -10.65
CA TYR A 147 1.44 -6.26 -11.75
C TYR A 147 0.00 -6.73 -11.56
N GLY A 148 -0.95 -5.99 -12.12
CA GLY A 148 -2.38 -6.32 -11.99
C GLY A 148 -2.88 -7.28 -13.08
N LYS A 149 -2.47 -7.11 -14.34
CA LYS A 149 -3.05 -7.82 -15.48
C LYS A 149 -2.64 -9.29 -15.47
N SER A 150 -3.52 -10.12 -14.94
CA SER A 150 -3.37 -11.57 -14.86
C SER A 150 -4.73 -12.25 -14.72
N LYS A 151 -4.81 -13.54 -15.06
CA LYS A 151 -6.01 -14.37 -14.85
C LYS A 151 -5.99 -15.12 -13.51
N LYS A 152 -4.85 -15.12 -12.81
CA LYS A 152 -4.61 -15.85 -11.56
C LYS A 152 -3.45 -15.24 -10.79
N MET A 153 -3.35 -15.58 -9.51
CA MET A 153 -2.17 -15.28 -8.71
C MET A 153 -0.93 -15.97 -9.31
N LEU A 154 0.17 -15.23 -9.38
CA LEU A 154 1.47 -15.77 -9.75
C LEU A 154 2.55 -15.12 -8.90
N PHE A 155 3.47 -15.94 -8.41
CA PHE A 155 4.72 -15.51 -7.81
C PHE A 155 5.86 -16.26 -8.51
N LYS A 156 6.82 -15.52 -9.07
CA LYS A 156 7.97 -16.08 -9.79
C LYS A 156 9.24 -15.32 -9.48
N ARG A 157 10.35 -16.06 -9.45
CA ARG A 157 11.69 -15.50 -9.36
C ARG A 157 12.45 -15.76 -10.66
N PHE A 158 13.06 -14.72 -11.21
CA PHE A 158 13.96 -14.81 -12.35
C PHE A 158 15.31 -14.18 -11.96
N GLY A 159 16.29 -15.03 -11.68
CA GLY A 159 17.59 -14.58 -11.16
C GLY A 159 17.43 -13.84 -9.82
N PRO A 160 17.91 -12.58 -9.69
CA PRO A 160 17.77 -11.79 -8.47
C PRO A 160 16.40 -11.08 -8.33
N ARG A 161 15.49 -11.23 -9.31
CA ARG A 161 14.28 -10.43 -9.42
C ARG A 161 13.03 -11.24 -9.16
N TYR A 162 12.05 -10.59 -8.55
CA TYR A 162 10.77 -11.19 -8.20
C TYR A 162 9.64 -10.55 -9.00
N PHE A 163 8.66 -11.36 -9.38
CA PHE A 163 7.48 -10.95 -10.12
C PHE A 163 6.26 -11.51 -9.39
N PHE A 164 5.32 -10.62 -9.09
CA PHE A 164 4.12 -10.96 -8.37
C PHE A 164 2.88 -10.33 -8.99
N THR A 165 1.80 -11.07 -8.96
CA THR A 165 0.45 -10.56 -9.17
C THR A 165 -0.47 -11.32 -8.21
N PRO A 166 -1.36 -10.64 -7.47
CA PRO A 166 -2.43 -11.32 -6.73
C PRO A 166 -3.46 -11.95 -7.69
N GLY A 167 -3.48 -11.53 -8.96
CA GLY A 167 -4.56 -11.86 -9.89
C GLY A 167 -5.85 -11.10 -9.54
N PRO A 168 -6.97 -11.41 -10.21
CA PRO A 168 -8.24 -10.78 -9.89
C PRO A 168 -8.69 -11.10 -8.47
N LEU A 169 -9.33 -10.14 -7.79
CA LEU A 169 -9.72 -10.25 -6.39
C LEU A 169 -10.71 -11.41 -6.15
N SER A 170 -11.56 -11.75 -7.14
CA SER A 170 -12.43 -12.93 -7.08
C SER A 170 -11.67 -14.27 -6.97
N ARG A 171 -10.36 -14.27 -7.22
CA ARG A 171 -9.48 -15.43 -7.01
C ARG A 171 -9.01 -15.57 -5.57
N GLY A 172 -9.39 -14.66 -4.67
CA GLY A 172 -9.22 -14.79 -3.23
C GLY A 172 -7.78 -14.59 -2.74
N HIS A 173 -7.01 -13.72 -3.39
CA HIS A 173 -5.65 -13.40 -2.96
C HIS A 173 -5.45 -11.88 -2.87
N ILE A 174 -4.88 -11.46 -1.76
CA ILE A 174 -4.30 -10.13 -1.54
C ILE A 174 -2.87 -10.30 -1.04
N GLY A 175 -2.03 -9.29 -1.22
CA GLY A 175 -0.62 -9.31 -0.85
C GLY A 175 -0.26 -8.24 0.16
N VAL A 176 0.72 -8.51 1.01
CA VAL A 176 1.39 -7.53 1.85
C VAL A 176 2.87 -7.65 1.57
N LEU A 177 3.50 -6.55 1.18
CA LEU A 177 4.93 -6.44 0.98
C LEU A 177 5.51 -5.53 2.06
N GLU A 178 6.40 -6.07 2.89
CA GLU A 178 6.96 -5.35 4.03
C GLU A 178 8.44 -5.64 4.20
N GLN A 179 9.16 -4.70 4.82
CA GLN A 179 10.51 -4.95 5.32
C GLN A 179 10.42 -5.57 6.70
N GLU A 180 11.13 -6.68 6.90
CA GLU A 180 11.32 -7.29 8.21
C GLU A 180 12.81 -7.46 8.45
N SER A 181 13.37 -6.63 9.32
CA SER A 181 14.82 -6.54 9.55
C SER A 181 15.58 -6.26 8.22
N GLU A 182 16.36 -7.21 7.74
CA GLU A 182 17.19 -7.10 6.53
C GLU A 182 16.57 -7.81 5.30
N ALA A 183 15.36 -8.36 5.46
CA ALA A 183 14.65 -9.08 4.42
C ALA A 183 13.39 -8.33 4.00
N ILE A 184 12.95 -8.57 2.76
CA ILE A 184 11.62 -8.18 2.32
C ILE A 184 10.77 -9.43 2.34
N VAL A 185 9.55 -9.32 2.84
CA VAL A 185 8.60 -10.42 2.97
C VAL A 185 7.37 -10.12 2.12
N LEU A 186 6.95 -11.11 1.33
CA LEU A 186 5.64 -11.13 0.70
C LEU A 186 4.73 -12.08 1.48
N SER A 187 3.71 -11.55 2.13
CA SER A 187 2.66 -12.34 2.78
C SER A 187 1.40 -12.34 1.92
N LEU A 188 0.79 -13.50 1.72
CA LEU A 188 -0.48 -13.66 0.99
C LEU A 188 -1.59 -14.03 1.95
N PHE A 189 -2.74 -13.39 1.76
CA PHE A 189 -3.96 -13.64 2.51
C PHE A 189 -5.15 -13.80 1.58
N SER A 190 -6.22 -14.39 2.07
CA SER A 190 -7.55 -14.18 1.48
C SER A 190 -8.05 -12.76 1.81
N PRO A 191 -9.06 -12.24 1.09
CA PRO A 191 -9.70 -10.97 1.43
C PRO A 191 -10.17 -10.90 2.88
N ALA A 192 -10.70 -12.01 3.41
CA ALA A 192 -11.11 -12.15 4.81
C ALA A 192 -9.94 -12.33 5.82
N GLY A 193 -8.70 -12.11 5.40
CA GLY A 193 -7.52 -12.14 6.27
C GLY A 193 -6.98 -13.51 6.63
N VAL A 194 -7.45 -14.59 5.98
CA VAL A 194 -6.91 -15.94 6.23
C VAL A 194 -5.51 -16.06 5.61
N PRO A 195 -4.45 -16.39 6.38
CA PRO A 195 -3.10 -16.54 5.83
C PRO A 195 -3.04 -17.68 4.80
N ILE A 196 -2.45 -17.41 3.64
CA ILE A 196 -2.28 -18.38 2.55
C ILE A 196 -0.82 -18.82 2.44
N SER A 197 0.11 -17.87 2.36
CA SER A 197 1.54 -18.16 2.26
C SER A 197 2.37 -16.95 2.71
N ARG A 198 3.66 -17.19 2.96
CA ARG A 198 4.62 -16.17 3.32
C ARG A 198 5.97 -16.51 2.69
N GLU A 199 6.52 -15.58 1.93
CA GLU A 199 7.72 -15.76 1.12
C GLU A 199 8.78 -14.75 1.54
N LEU A 200 9.94 -15.25 1.98
CA LEU A 200 11.10 -14.41 2.30
C LEU A 200 11.92 -14.17 1.03
N LEU A 201 12.01 -12.90 0.64
CA LEU A 201 12.68 -12.48 -0.57
C LEU A 201 14.17 -12.33 -0.30
N HIS A 202 14.97 -13.06 -1.07
CA HIS A 202 16.41 -13.11 -0.87
C HIS A 202 17.04 -11.84 -1.45
N THR A 203 17.40 -10.93 -0.55
CA THR A 203 18.21 -9.74 -0.83
C THR A 203 19.67 -10.19 -0.92
N GLY A 204 20.07 -10.78 -2.05
CA GLY A 204 21.46 -11.24 -2.22
C GLY A 204 22.46 -10.11 -1.91
N SER A 205 23.34 -10.34 -0.93
CA SER A 205 24.50 -9.49 -0.67
C SER A 205 25.42 -9.54 -1.90
N THR A 206 25.62 -8.41 -2.56
CA THR A 206 26.78 -8.23 -3.43
C THR A 206 28.02 -8.27 -2.53
N ALA A 207 28.76 -9.38 -2.61
CA ALA A 207 30.00 -9.58 -1.88
C ALA A 207 30.96 -8.39 -2.06
N LYS A 208 31.57 -7.97 -0.95
CA LYS A 208 32.60 -6.93 -0.84
C LYS A 208 33.68 -7.07 -1.92
N LEU A 209 33.83 -6.06 -2.77
CA LEU A 209 35.11 -5.79 -3.43
C LEU A 209 36.02 -5.07 -2.44
N SER A 210 36.86 -5.81 -1.72
CA SER A 210 38.03 -5.21 -1.07
C SER A 210 39.14 -5.08 -2.11
N VAL A 211 39.48 -3.85 -2.46
CA VAL A 211 40.74 -3.56 -3.17
C VAL A 211 41.85 -3.54 -2.13
N SER A 212 42.71 -4.55 -2.16
CA SER A 212 43.98 -4.52 -1.44
C SER A 212 44.92 -3.57 -2.19
N SER A 213 45.40 -2.52 -1.52
CA SER A 213 46.58 -1.75 -1.94
C SER A 213 47.85 -2.38 -1.39
#